data_AF-A0A812GLQ5-F1
#
_entry.id   AF-A0A812GLQ5-F1
#
_cell.length_a   1.000
_cell.length_b   1.000
_cell.length_c   1.000
_cell.angle_alpha   90.00
_cell.angle_beta   90.00
_cell.angle_gamma   90.00
#
_symmetry.space_group_name_H-M   'P 1'
#
loop_
_entity.id
_entity.type
_entity.pdbx_description
1 polymer ?
#
loop_
_entity_poly.entity_id
_entity_poly.type
_entity_poly.pdbx_seq_one_letter_code
_entity_poly.pdbx_strand_id
1 'polypeptide(L)'
;MPAFLLALVFGSLTFWARGDACEEDEVKVVLLQTQVKLAASTHSLKPLGHSFYSTDPARSAAWWLRYSTSQPLPAESSGSRLNLIGLAESEEASAVQVRDSEGPIKQLHFFKTPSSRSTDRLAMQDFVKAAELSWDSVMHRQQLYSPWTDFHVGLKVDTMRADHFQEDNYSFQYYIPKLANESWNCKVIRAYIPNTTWTVEWHADLLSPRLLTQELLESRRTEDPDHCRGFEGPEMRETWWKSTFAVANASAARDFAIKVLAAVPRGEPYPWPPQPDCIAAQWVTLPGDGVGERTPMQMHFVEDRVYSSILHDVPELLQHQRDFVRSHPNCINSFMLNNLILETGSLDPFIRRLAETSTPHFVFQVSGTFALIFSFPGNEMDLWQLRRFGQVSLDSKPLIIRQETRLLQRHVAAAGVFAVEPLVFCCLLRAERLVTAVVLFRSMGCMLHSYS
;
A
#
# COMPACT_ATOMS: atom_id res chain seq x y z
N MET A 1 42.34 -23.57 -49.72
CA MET A 1 41.79 -24.30 -48.56
C MET A 1 42.83 -24.26 -47.44
N PRO A 2 42.45 -24.07 -46.16
CA PRO A 2 41.32 -23.31 -45.67
C PRO A 2 41.72 -22.17 -44.69
N ALA A 3 40.86 -21.15 -44.65
CA ALA A 3 40.34 -20.43 -43.49
C ALA A 3 41.27 -19.79 -42.43
N PHE A 4 41.22 -18.45 -42.39
CA PHE A 4 41.09 -17.73 -41.11
C PHE A 4 39.80 -16.89 -41.16
N LEU A 5 38.86 -17.19 -40.27
CA LEU A 5 37.65 -16.39 -40.09
C LEU A 5 38.01 -15.06 -39.40
N LEU A 6 37.64 -13.94 -40.01
CA LEU A 6 37.52 -12.68 -39.27
C LEU A 6 36.16 -12.71 -38.55
N ALA A 7 36.17 -12.96 -37.24
CA ALA A 7 34.95 -12.94 -36.44
C ALA A 7 34.47 -11.50 -36.26
N LEU A 8 33.26 -11.20 -36.73
CA LEU A 8 32.56 -9.95 -36.45
C LEU A 8 32.30 -9.84 -34.94
N VAL A 9 32.87 -8.81 -34.31
CA VAL A 9 32.46 -8.40 -32.96
C VAL A 9 31.11 -7.71 -33.07
N PHE A 10 30.04 -8.50 -33.05
CA PHE A 10 28.72 -7.97 -32.73
C PHE A 10 28.70 -7.63 -31.24
N GLY A 11 28.82 -6.34 -30.93
CA GLY A 11 28.57 -5.80 -29.61
C GLY A 11 27.07 -5.87 -29.27
N SER A 12 26.58 -7.06 -28.92
CA SER A 12 25.22 -7.26 -28.41
C SER A 12 25.12 -6.75 -26.98
N LEU A 13 25.01 -5.42 -26.82
CA LEU A 13 24.53 -4.79 -25.59
C LEU A 13 23.02 -5.00 -25.46
N THR A 14 22.61 -6.24 -25.21
CA THR A 14 21.23 -6.59 -24.82
C THR A 14 21.11 -6.58 -23.30
N PHE A 15 21.16 -5.38 -22.71
CA PHE A 15 20.70 -5.14 -21.34
C PHE A 15 19.16 -5.15 -21.31
N TRP A 16 18.54 -6.32 -21.51
CA TRP A 16 17.11 -6.50 -21.29
C TRP A 16 16.87 -6.93 -19.84
N ALA A 17 16.84 -5.96 -18.94
CA ALA A 17 16.20 -6.13 -17.64
C ALA A 17 14.70 -5.80 -17.79
N ARG A 18 13.94 -6.68 -18.46
CA ARG A 18 12.47 -6.62 -18.45
C ARG A 18 11.97 -7.24 -17.13
N GLY A 19 11.02 -6.59 -16.49
CA GLY A 19 10.47 -7.03 -15.21
C GLY A 19 9.70 -5.96 -14.45
N ASP A 20 10.02 -4.70 -14.70
CA ASP A 20 9.09 -3.61 -14.43
C ASP A 20 8.07 -3.52 -15.56
N ALA A 21 6.79 -3.34 -15.23
CA ALA A 21 5.76 -2.98 -16.20
C ALA A 21 5.86 -1.49 -16.57
N CYS A 22 7.04 -1.10 -17.05
CA CYS A 22 7.29 0.13 -17.78
C CYS A 22 7.06 -0.17 -19.27
N GLU A 23 5.82 -0.07 -19.75
CA GLU A 23 5.58 -0.15 -21.20
C GLU A 23 6.22 1.06 -21.90
N GLU A 24 7.35 0.81 -22.59
CA GLU A 24 7.87 1.73 -23.60
C GLU A 24 6.91 1.84 -24.80
N ASP A 25 6.03 0.85 -25.00
CA ASP A 25 4.99 0.78 -26.04
C ASP A 25 3.63 1.32 -25.56
N GLU A 26 3.50 2.65 -25.45
CA GLU A 26 2.24 3.39 -25.21
C GLU A 26 1.12 2.65 -24.40
N VAL A 27 1.28 2.49 -23.07
CA VAL A 27 0.08 2.61 -22.22
C VAL A 27 -0.51 3.97 -22.56
N LYS A 28 -1.66 3.98 -23.23
CA LYS A 28 -2.48 5.18 -23.30
C LYS A 28 -3.01 5.43 -21.90
N VAL A 29 -2.24 6.19 -21.13
CA VAL A 29 -2.70 6.87 -19.92
C VAL A 29 -3.74 7.88 -20.39
N VAL A 30 -4.97 7.38 -20.56
CA VAL A 30 -6.10 8.22 -20.93
C VAL A 30 -6.44 9.03 -19.68
N LEU A 31 -5.88 10.23 -19.63
CA LEU A 31 -6.23 11.27 -18.68
C LEU A 31 -7.70 11.63 -18.90
N LEU A 32 -8.60 10.90 -18.23
CA LEU A 32 -10.05 11.01 -18.33
C LEU A 32 -10.55 12.31 -17.66
N GLN A 33 -10.21 13.44 -18.25
CA GLN A 33 -10.91 14.71 -18.05
C GLN A 33 -12.26 14.72 -18.80
N THR A 34 -13.06 13.68 -18.59
CA THR A 34 -14.47 13.69 -18.95
C THR A 34 -15.22 14.53 -17.92
N GLN A 35 -15.89 15.60 -18.36
CA GLN A 35 -16.88 16.30 -17.54
C GLN A 35 -18.12 15.43 -17.39
N VAL A 36 -18.03 14.37 -16.59
CA VAL A 36 -19.18 13.55 -16.22
C VAL A 36 -20.12 14.44 -15.41
N LYS A 37 -21.36 14.61 -15.89
CA LYS A 37 -22.42 15.24 -15.09
C LYS A 37 -22.61 14.37 -13.85
N LEU A 38 -22.24 14.91 -12.69
CA LEU A 38 -22.41 14.30 -11.38
C LEU A 38 -23.89 13.99 -11.13
N ALA A 39 -24.31 12.78 -11.46
CA ALA A 39 -25.33 12.12 -10.66
C ALA A 39 -24.79 12.06 -9.22
N ALA A 40 -25.64 12.30 -8.23
CA ALA A 40 -25.26 12.21 -6.82
C ALA A 40 -25.09 10.73 -6.42
N SER A 41 -24.01 10.09 -6.90
CA SER A 41 -23.63 8.75 -6.51
C SER A 41 -23.24 8.76 -5.04
N THR A 42 -23.84 7.85 -4.27
CA THR A 42 -23.40 7.56 -2.90
C THR A 42 -21.91 7.21 -2.91
N HIS A 43 -21.17 7.74 -1.94
CA HIS A 43 -19.72 7.56 -1.82
C HIS A 43 -19.39 6.19 -1.19
N SER A 44 -20.07 5.12 -1.59
CA SER A 44 -19.84 3.79 -1.05
C SER A 44 -18.47 3.28 -1.50
N LEU A 45 -17.71 2.77 -0.51
CA LEU A 45 -16.50 2.01 -0.71
C LEU A 45 -16.75 0.61 -0.19
N LYS A 46 -16.96 -0.33 -1.11
CA LYS A 46 -17.20 -1.73 -0.77
C LYS A 46 -15.92 -2.53 -0.99
N PRO A 47 -15.16 -2.89 0.07
CA PRO A 47 -14.01 -3.78 -0.08
C PRO A 47 -14.35 -5.08 -0.81
N LEU A 48 -13.53 -5.40 -1.81
CA LEU A 48 -13.63 -6.61 -2.65
C LEU A 48 -12.58 -7.65 -2.28
N GLY A 49 -11.37 -7.22 -1.94
CA GLY A 49 -10.23 -8.12 -1.90
C GLY A 49 -8.88 -7.48 -1.59
N HIS A 50 -7.84 -8.31 -1.62
CA HIS A 50 -6.44 -7.91 -1.45
C HIS A 50 -5.59 -8.68 -2.48
N SER A 51 -4.66 -8.01 -3.17
CA SER A 51 -3.56 -8.68 -3.87
C SER A 51 -2.28 -8.67 -3.06
N PHE A 52 -1.45 -9.69 -3.21
CA PHE A 52 -0.14 -9.79 -2.57
C PHE A 52 0.93 -10.16 -3.59
N TYR A 53 2.15 -9.65 -3.42
CA TYR A 53 3.33 -10.30 -3.98
C TYR A 53 3.51 -11.68 -3.32
N SER A 54 3.79 -12.70 -4.12
CA SER A 54 4.21 -14.01 -3.65
C SER A 54 5.33 -14.59 -4.51
N THR A 55 6.33 -15.18 -3.86
CA THR A 55 7.38 -15.96 -4.52
C THR A 55 6.90 -17.33 -5.06
N ASP A 56 5.76 -17.80 -4.55
CA ASP A 56 5.05 -19.03 -4.95
C ASP A 56 3.53 -18.83 -4.77
N PRO A 57 2.85 -18.23 -5.78
CA PRO A 57 1.42 -17.94 -5.71
C PRO A 57 0.54 -19.16 -5.45
N ALA A 58 0.94 -20.31 -6.02
CA ALA A 58 0.21 -21.56 -5.88
C ALA A 58 0.25 -22.07 -4.44
N ARG A 59 1.40 -22.02 -3.77
CA ARG A 59 1.54 -22.40 -2.36
C ARG A 59 0.84 -21.43 -1.41
N SER A 60 0.90 -20.12 -1.67
CA SER A 60 0.12 -19.13 -0.89
C SER A 60 -1.38 -19.40 -1.01
N ALA A 61 -1.89 -19.67 -2.22
CA ALA A 61 -3.30 -19.99 -2.42
C ALA A 61 -3.70 -21.35 -1.79
N ALA A 62 -2.89 -22.39 -1.97
CA ALA A 62 -3.12 -23.71 -1.38
C ALA A 62 -3.15 -23.66 0.16
N TRP A 63 -2.31 -22.83 0.77
CA TRP A 63 -2.35 -22.56 2.20
C TRP A 63 -3.71 -22.01 2.65
N TRP A 64 -4.26 -21.00 1.95
CA TRP A 64 -5.59 -20.48 2.25
C TRP A 64 -6.69 -21.54 2.07
N LEU A 65 -6.61 -22.39 1.04
CA LEU A 65 -7.56 -23.49 0.82
C LEU A 65 -7.50 -24.58 1.91
N ARG A 66 -6.34 -24.79 2.53
CA ARG A 66 -6.19 -25.70 3.68
C ARG A 66 -6.70 -25.04 4.96
N TYR A 67 -6.23 -23.84 5.29
CA TYR A 67 -6.34 -23.27 6.64
C TYR A 67 -7.50 -22.28 6.83
N SER A 68 -8.31 -22.02 5.79
CA SER A 68 -9.51 -21.19 5.90
C SER A 68 -10.70 -21.79 5.16
N THR A 69 -11.88 -21.17 5.30
CA THR A 69 -13.11 -21.43 4.53
C THR A 69 -13.02 -21.03 3.05
N SER A 70 -11.81 -20.74 2.56
CA SER A 70 -11.58 -20.34 1.18
C SER A 70 -11.95 -21.41 0.16
N GLN A 71 -12.40 -20.96 -1.00
CA GLN A 71 -12.60 -21.78 -2.18
C GLN A 71 -11.73 -21.27 -3.33
N PRO A 72 -11.31 -22.11 -4.29
CA PRO A 72 -10.60 -21.63 -5.48
C PRO A 72 -11.48 -20.61 -6.21
N LEU A 73 -10.93 -19.47 -6.61
CA LEU A 73 -11.69 -18.50 -7.41
C LEU A 73 -11.84 -19.06 -8.84
N PRO A 74 -13.06 -19.39 -9.32
CA PRO A 74 -13.22 -20.10 -10.59
C PRO A 74 -12.70 -19.28 -11.77
N ALA A 75 -11.85 -19.89 -12.62
CA ALA A 75 -11.20 -19.23 -13.76
C ALA A 75 -12.16 -18.53 -14.76
N GLU A 76 -13.45 -18.90 -14.77
CA GLU A 76 -14.48 -18.32 -15.64
C GLU A 76 -15.36 -17.28 -14.95
N SER A 77 -15.56 -17.35 -13.62
CA SER A 77 -16.07 -16.18 -12.87
C SER A 77 -14.99 -15.10 -12.76
N SER A 78 -13.73 -15.47 -12.96
CA SER A 78 -12.67 -14.65 -13.53
C SER A 78 -12.93 -14.30 -15.01
N GLY A 79 -14.13 -13.81 -15.36
CA GLY A 79 -14.35 -13.05 -16.60
C GLY A 79 -13.44 -11.82 -16.67
N SER A 80 -13.02 -11.34 -15.49
CA SER A 80 -11.69 -10.81 -15.25
C SER A 80 -10.63 -11.93 -15.29
N ARG A 81 -9.93 -12.10 -16.42
CA ARG A 81 -8.49 -12.42 -16.31
C ARG A 81 -7.95 -11.52 -15.21
N LEU A 82 -7.13 -12.06 -14.30
CA LEU A 82 -6.44 -11.25 -13.29
C LEU A 82 -5.31 -10.44 -13.92
N ASN A 83 -5.67 -9.67 -14.94
CA ASN A 83 -5.09 -8.39 -15.30
C ASN A 83 -5.27 -7.49 -14.06
N LEU A 84 -4.48 -7.71 -13.01
CA LEU A 84 -4.27 -6.66 -12.04
C LEU A 84 -3.59 -5.54 -12.82
N ILE A 85 -4.31 -4.44 -12.90
CA ILE A 85 -4.23 -3.57 -14.07
C ILE A 85 -2.90 -2.83 -14.03
N GLY A 86 -2.05 -3.08 -15.04
CA GLY A 86 -0.66 -2.64 -15.07
C GLY A 86 0.38 -3.76 -14.93
N LEU A 87 0.00 -5.04 -14.85
CA LEU A 87 0.95 -6.17 -14.77
C LEU A 87 0.77 -7.16 -15.93
N ALA A 88 1.11 -6.73 -17.14
CA ALA A 88 1.04 -7.60 -18.32
C ALA A 88 2.03 -8.79 -18.27
N GLU A 89 3.06 -8.71 -17.43
CA GLU A 89 4.16 -9.67 -17.33
C GLU A 89 4.15 -10.53 -16.04
N SER A 90 3.02 -10.72 -15.35
CA SER A 90 2.99 -11.65 -14.21
C SER A 90 3.27 -13.09 -14.67
N GLU A 91 4.37 -13.67 -14.20
CA GLU A 91 4.80 -15.03 -14.54
C GLU A 91 3.77 -16.07 -14.08
N GLU A 92 3.27 -15.91 -12.86
CA GLU A 92 2.31 -16.81 -12.22
C GLU A 92 1.31 -16.03 -11.36
N ALA A 93 0.06 -16.49 -11.35
CA ALA A 93 -0.99 -15.94 -10.51
C ALA A 93 -1.86 -17.05 -9.91
N SER A 94 -2.40 -16.83 -8.72
CA SER A 94 -3.37 -17.73 -8.08
C SER A 94 -4.34 -16.93 -7.21
N ALA A 95 -5.57 -17.42 -7.05
CA ALA A 95 -6.60 -16.68 -6.32
C ALA A 95 -7.61 -17.57 -5.59
N VAL A 96 -8.10 -17.06 -4.47
CA VAL A 96 -9.11 -17.72 -3.62
C VAL A 96 -10.18 -16.73 -3.19
N GLN A 97 -11.39 -17.24 -2.95
CA GLN A 97 -12.50 -16.50 -2.37
C GLN A 97 -12.69 -16.94 -0.92
N VAL A 98 -12.44 -16.05 0.04
CA VAL A 98 -12.77 -16.28 1.46
C VAL A 98 -14.28 -16.10 1.66
N ARG A 99 -14.89 -16.94 2.50
CA ARG A 99 -16.34 -16.96 2.76
C ARG A 99 -16.65 -17.09 4.26
N ASP A 100 -17.68 -16.42 4.75
CA ASP A 100 -18.33 -16.72 6.05
C ASP A 100 -19.68 -17.41 5.80
N SER A 101 -20.45 -17.59 6.89
CA SER A 101 -21.84 -18.05 6.87
C SER A 101 -22.80 -17.12 6.11
N GLU A 102 -22.47 -15.83 5.98
CA GLU A 102 -23.25 -14.83 5.24
C GLU A 102 -22.92 -14.81 3.75
N GLY A 103 -21.73 -15.24 3.34
CA GLY A 103 -21.36 -15.45 1.94
C GLY A 103 -19.91 -15.10 1.60
N PRO A 104 -19.62 -14.67 0.36
CA PRO A 104 -18.29 -14.17 -0.01
C PRO A 104 -17.90 -12.95 0.84
N ILE A 105 -16.69 -12.99 1.44
CA ILE A 105 -16.11 -11.85 2.18
C ILE A 105 -15.16 -11.08 1.28
N LYS A 106 -14.09 -11.73 0.83
CA LYS A 106 -12.99 -11.10 0.09
C LYS A 106 -12.33 -12.05 -0.89
N GLN A 107 -11.92 -11.52 -2.03
CA GLN A 107 -11.03 -12.19 -2.96
C GLN A 107 -9.58 -11.96 -2.52
N LEU A 108 -8.77 -13.00 -2.50
CA LEU A 108 -7.33 -12.91 -2.29
C LEU A 108 -6.63 -13.36 -3.55
N HIS A 109 -5.63 -12.59 -3.96
CA HIS A 109 -4.91 -12.81 -5.20
C HIS A 109 -3.40 -12.77 -4.92
N PHE A 110 -2.67 -13.74 -5.44
CA PHE A 110 -1.23 -13.88 -5.24
C PHE A 110 -0.55 -13.79 -6.60
N PHE A 111 0.51 -12.96 -6.69
CA PHE A 111 1.21 -12.69 -7.95
C PHE A 111 2.70 -12.86 -7.81
N LYS A 112 3.27 -13.51 -8.81
CA LYS A 112 4.70 -13.49 -9.07
C LYS A 112 4.93 -12.69 -10.34
N THR A 113 5.73 -11.65 -10.23
CA THR A 113 6.27 -10.90 -11.36
C THR A 113 7.79 -11.05 -11.36
N PRO A 114 8.47 -10.85 -12.50
CA PRO A 114 9.90 -10.75 -12.49
C PRO A 114 10.31 -9.65 -11.50
N SER A 115 11.31 -9.92 -10.68
CA SER A 115 11.62 -9.04 -9.56
C SER A 115 12.57 -7.93 -9.99
N SER A 116 12.03 -6.72 -10.08
CA SER A 116 12.77 -5.46 -10.11
C SER A 116 13.78 -5.43 -8.97
N ARG A 117 14.96 -4.87 -9.23
CA ARG A 117 16.00 -4.70 -8.22
C ARG A 117 16.13 -3.24 -7.83
N SER A 118 16.26 -2.97 -6.53
CA SER A 118 16.64 -1.66 -6.02
C SER A 118 18.06 -1.28 -6.46
N THR A 119 18.45 -0.03 -6.20
CA THR A 119 19.83 0.47 -6.33
C THR A 119 20.85 -0.45 -5.68
N ASP A 120 20.48 -1.03 -4.55
CA ASP A 120 21.30 -1.89 -3.69
C ASP A 120 21.14 -3.37 -4.02
N ARG A 121 20.49 -3.65 -5.17
CA ARG A 121 20.22 -4.96 -5.77
C ARG A 121 19.22 -5.85 -5.03
N LEU A 122 18.55 -5.34 -4.01
CA LEU A 122 17.47 -6.07 -3.31
C LEU A 122 16.23 -6.19 -4.20
N ALA A 123 15.53 -7.30 -4.09
CA ALA A 123 14.28 -7.64 -4.79
C ALA A 123 13.17 -7.95 -3.78
N MET A 124 11.91 -7.93 -4.19
CA MET A 124 10.78 -8.19 -3.27
C MET A 124 10.85 -9.56 -2.59
N GLN A 125 11.47 -10.56 -3.26
CA GLN A 125 11.79 -11.87 -2.69
C GLN A 125 12.69 -11.81 -1.43
N ASP A 126 13.58 -10.81 -1.31
CA ASP A 126 14.49 -10.67 -0.18
C ASP A 126 13.73 -10.15 1.05
N PHE A 127 12.72 -9.30 0.85
CA PHE A 127 11.77 -8.87 1.88
C PHE A 127 10.81 -9.98 2.29
N VAL A 128 10.34 -10.83 1.36
CA VAL A 128 9.63 -12.07 1.70
C VAL A 128 10.50 -12.97 2.59
N LYS A 129 11.81 -13.07 2.31
CA LYS A 129 12.71 -13.85 3.15
C LYS A 129 12.93 -13.24 4.53
N ALA A 130 13.01 -11.90 4.63
CA ALA A 130 13.06 -11.18 5.89
C ALA A 130 11.80 -11.41 6.74
N ALA A 131 10.61 -11.37 6.12
CA ALA A 131 9.34 -11.66 6.78
C ALA A 131 9.26 -13.11 7.30
N GLU A 132 9.65 -14.10 6.48
CA GLU A 132 9.72 -15.51 6.88
C GLU A 132 10.63 -15.73 8.09
N LEU A 133 11.87 -15.22 8.05
CA LEU A 133 12.82 -15.37 9.15
C LEU A 133 12.36 -14.64 10.42
N SER A 134 11.73 -13.49 10.28
CA SER A 134 11.20 -12.73 11.41
C SER A 134 10.00 -13.44 12.04
N TRP A 135 9.16 -14.09 11.24
CA TRP A 135 8.10 -14.98 11.73
C TRP A 135 8.67 -16.19 12.48
N ASP A 136 9.65 -16.89 11.88
CA ASP A 136 10.30 -18.04 12.52
C ASP A 136 10.93 -17.65 13.87
N SER A 137 11.57 -16.48 13.97
CA SER A 137 12.13 -15.96 15.23
C SER A 137 11.06 -15.72 16.31
N VAL A 138 9.87 -15.21 15.95
CA VAL A 138 8.74 -15.10 16.89
C VAL A 138 8.24 -16.49 17.31
N MET A 139 8.08 -17.42 16.37
CA MET A 139 7.61 -18.78 16.66
C MET A 139 8.58 -19.58 17.54
N HIS A 140 9.89 -19.35 17.39
CA HIS A 140 10.92 -19.94 18.25
C HIS A 140 11.20 -19.14 19.53
N ARG A 141 10.41 -18.10 19.82
CA ARG A 141 10.53 -17.23 21.00
C ARG A 141 11.89 -16.54 21.15
N GLN A 142 12.58 -16.31 20.02
CA GLN A 142 13.83 -15.54 19.96
C GLN A 142 13.57 -14.03 20.02
N GLN A 143 12.39 -13.62 19.55
CA GLN A 143 11.82 -12.28 19.76
C GLN A 143 10.33 -12.40 20.12
N LEU A 144 9.78 -11.44 20.85
CA LEU A 144 8.34 -11.43 21.18
C LEU A 144 7.48 -11.06 19.95
N TYR A 145 8.02 -10.20 19.09
CA TYR A 145 7.31 -9.58 17.97
C TYR A 145 8.28 -9.13 16.89
N SER A 146 7.75 -8.78 15.72
CA SER A 146 8.47 -8.03 14.70
C SER A 146 7.50 -7.22 13.83
N PRO A 147 7.92 -6.10 13.23
CA PRO A 147 7.09 -5.31 12.32
C PRO A 147 6.48 -6.15 11.19
N TRP A 148 7.23 -7.12 10.64
CA TRP A 148 6.75 -8.03 9.60
C TRP A 148 5.55 -8.89 10.02
N THR A 149 5.36 -9.10 11.33
CA THR A 149 4.22 -9.88 11.81
C THR A 149 2.93 -9.07 11.86
N ASP A 150 2.99 -7.73 11.91
CA ASP A 150 1.80 -6.87 12.02
C ASP A 150 1.19 -6.47 10.66
N PHE A 151 1.84 -6.79 9.54
CA PHE A 151 1.16 -6.74 8.23
C PHE A 151 0.15 -7.86 8.13
N HIS A 152 -1.08 -7.60 8.54
CA HIS A 152 -2.14 -8.60 8.46
C HIS A 152 -3.44 -8.09 7.87
N VAL A 153 -4.10 -9.03 7.22
CA VAL A 153 -5.54 -8.97 6.98
C VAL A 153 -6.27 -9.57 8.17
N GLY A 154 -7.08 -8.77 8.85
CA GLY A 154 -7.95 -9.22 9.95
C GLY A 154 -9.22 -9.90 9.42
N LEU A 155 -9.60 -11.02 10.03
CA LEU A 155 -10.79 -11.79 9.70
C LEU A 155 -11.57 -12.25 10.93
N LYS A 156 -12.88 -12.45 10.75
CA LYS A 156 -13.72 -13.21 11.68
C LYS A 156 -13.19 -14.65 11.77
N VAL A 157 -13.18 -15.23 12.98
CA VAL A 157 -12.60 -16.58 13.19
C VAL A 157 -13.42 -17.74 12.61
N ASP A 158 -14.70 -17.53 12.29
CA ASP A 158 -15.50 -18.51 11.54
C ASP A 158 -14.93 -18.83 10.15
N THR A 159 -14.04 -17.97 9.62
CA THR A 159 -13.27 -18.23 8.41
C THR A 159 -12.07 -19.16 8.62
N MET A 160 -11.70 -19.50 9.86
CA MET A 160 -10.52 -20.32 10.19
C MET A 160 -10.87 -21.81 10.17
N ARG A 161 -10.07 -22.63 9.48
CA ARG A 161 -10.18 -24.10 9.53
C ARG A 161 -9.31 -24.69 10.62
N ALA A 162 -9.77 -24.48 11.85
CA ALA A 162 -9.04 -24.84 13.05
C ALA A 162 -8.86 -26.37 13.21
N ASP A 163 -9.73 -27.17 12.58
CA ASP A 163 -9.57 -28.61 12.40
C ASP A 163 -8.25 -28.96 11.69
N HIS A 164 -7.95 -28.30 10.57
CA HIS A 164 -6.70 -28.51 9.84
C HIS A 164 -5.48 -27.92 10.56
N PHE A 165 -5.60 -26.77 11.24
CA PHE A 165 -4.52 -26.25 12.10
C PHE A 165 -4.09 -27.27 13.16
N GLN A 166 -5.05 -28.00 13.74
CA GLN A 166 -4.79 -29.02 14.75
C GLN A 166 -4.28 -30.32 14.14
N GLU A 167 -4.85 -30.78 13.02
CA GLU A 167 -4.38 -31.96 12.28
C GLU A 167 -2.91 -31.81 11.86
N ASP A 168 -2.55 -30.65 11.31
CA ASP A 168 -1.19 -30.36 10.80
C ASP A 168 -0.23 -29.84 11.90
N ASN A 169 -0.69 -29.72 13.16
CA ASN A 169 0.04 -29.11 14.28
C ASN A 169 0.69 -27.75 13.92
N TYR A 170 -0.03 -26.95 13.13
CA TYR A 170 0.51 -25.78 12.44
C TYR A 170 1.08 -24.73 13.43
N SER A 171 2.06 -23.94 12.98
CA SER A 171 2.71 -22.92 13.81
C SER A 171 2.01 -21.57 13.64
N PHE A 172 1.43 -21.06 14.72
CA PHE A 172 0.71 -19.80 14.78
C PHE A 172 1.06 -19.07 16.08
N GLN A 173 0.90 -17.75 16.09
CA GLN A 173 0.97 -16.95 17.31
C GLN A 173 -0.40 -16.96 17.98
N TYR A 174 -0.44 -17.16 19.30
CA TYR A 174 -1.65 -17.00 20.10
C TYR A 174 -1.39 -16.07 21.28
N TYR A 175 -2.20 -15.04 21.43
CA TYR A 175 -2.11 -14.13 22.57
C TYR A 175 -3.48 -13.57 22.99
N ILE A 176 -3.51 -13.07 24.22
CA ILE A 176 -4.68 -12.43 24.84
C ILE A 176 -4.24 -11.00 25.17
N PRO A 177 -4.80 -9.96 24.52
CA PRO A 177 -4.40 -8.58 24.76
C PRO A 177 -4.61 -8.18 26.23
N LYS A 178 -3.71 -7.37 26.82
CA LYS A 178 -3.76 -7.00 28.26
C LYS A 178 -5.01 -6.22 28.66
N LEU A 179 -5.64 -5.51 27.71
CA LEU A 179 -6.95 -4.86 27.91
C LEU A 179 -8.12 -5.83 28.04
N ALA A 180 -7.89 -7.13 27.84
CA ALA A 180 -8.81 -8.16 28.27
C ALA A 180 -8.81 -8.25 29.81
N ASN A 181 -9.50 -7.30 30.47
CA ASN A 181 -10.05 -7.56 31.79
C ASN A 181 -10.94 -8.83 31.73
N GLU A 182 -11.21 -9.52 32.84
CA GLU A 182 -11.83 -10.87 32.81
C GLU A 182 -13.21 -10.96 32.12
N SER A 183 -13.84 -9.82 31.80
CA SER A 183 -15.09 -9.73 31.02
C SER A 183 -14.89 -9.59 29.50
N TRP A 184 -13.68 -9.25 29.06
CA TRP A 184 -13.27 -9.10 27.67
C TRP A 184 -12.53 -10.37 27.24
N ASN A 185 -13.00 -10.97 26.15
CA ASN A 185 -12.68 -12.34 25.80
C ASN A 185 -12.07 -12.47 24.38
N CYS A 186 -11.33 -11.44 24.01
CA CYS A 186 -10.57 -11.36 22.76
C CYS A 186 -9.37 -12.32 22.81
N LYS A 187 -9.36 -13.27 21.88
CA LYS A 187 -8.21 -14.14 21.60
C LYS A 187 -7.72 -13.84 20.19
N VAL A 188 -6.45 -13.49 20.07
CA VAL A 188 -5.81 -13.26 18.77
C VAL A 188 -5.08 -14.53 18.35
N ILE A 189 -5.39 -15.03 17.16
CA ILE A 189 -4.64 -16.08 16.49
C ILE A 189 -4.06 -15.47 15.21
N ARG A 190 -2.75 -15.49 15.06
CA ARG A 190 -2.07 -14.95 13.88
C ARG A 190 -1.24 -16.03 13.18
N ALA A 191 -1.22 -16.04 11.86
CA ALA A 191 -0.46 -17.00 11.07
C ALA A 191 0.17 -16.34 9.84
N TYR A 192 1.44 -16.68 9.55
CA TYR A 192 2.13 -16.24 8.35
C TYR A 192 1.52 -16.84 7.08
N ILE A 193 1.31 -16.02 6.06
CA ILE A 193 0.88 -16.47 4.74
C ILE A 193 2.16 -16.81 3.96
N PRO A 194 2.43 -18.10 3.68
CA PRO A 194 3.71 -18.51 3.13
C PRO A 194 3.99 -17.82 1.79
N ASN A 195 5.28 -17.54 1.56
CA ASN A 195 5.82 -16.92 0.35
C ASN A 195 5.45 -15.44 0.12
N THR A 196 4.84 -14.75 1.09
CA THR A 196 4.45 -13.33 1.04
C THR A 196 5.12 -12.51 2.16
N THR A 197 4.97 -11.18 2.18
CA THR A 197 5.34 -10.35 3.35
C THR A 197 4.22 -10.20 4.38
N TRP A 198 3.17 -11.01 4.29
CA TRP A 198 1.92 -10.82 5.04
C TRP A 198 1.58 -11.99 5.97
N THR A 199 0.85 -11.66 7.03
CA THR A 199 0.18 -12.62 7.90
C THR A 199 -1.35 -12.45 7.79
N VAL A 200 -2.10 -13.35 8.43
CA VAL A 200 -3.53 -13.20 8.69
C VAL A 200 -3.76 -13.25 10.18
N GLU A 201 -4.68 -12.41 10.65
CA GLU A 201 -5.11 -12.36 12.03
C GLU A 201 -6.58 -12.76 12.13
N TRP A 202 -6.90 -13.74 12.98
CA TRP A 202 -8.25 -14.10 13.36
C TRP A 202 -8.56 -13.66 14.78
N HIS A 203 -9.71 -13.02 14.95
CA HIS A 203 -10.24 -12.64 16.26
C HIS A 203 -11.25 -13.69 16.74
N ALA A 204 -10.88 -14.48 17.75
CA ALA A 204 -11.77 -15.44 18.39
C ALA A 204 -12.45 -14.84 19.64
N ASP A 205 -13.76 -15.02 19.73
CA ASP A 205 -14.55 -14.83 20.97
C ASP A 205 -14.52 -16.14 21.80
N LEU A 206 -14.60 -16.05 23.14
CA LEU A 206 -14.68 -17.22 24.02
C LEU A 206 -15.88 -18.12 23.71
N LEU A 207 -16.98 -17.54 23.21
CA LEU A 207 -18.19 -18.30 22.87
C LEU A 207 -18.06 -19.06 21.53
N SER A 208 -16.99 -18.84 20.76
CA SER A 208 -16.70 -19.61 19.55
C SER A 208 -16.36 -21.06 19.92
N PRO A 209 -17.27 -22.04 19.69
CA PRO A 209 -17.09 -23.36 20.28
C PRO A 209 -16.04 -24.15 19.50
N ARG A 210 -14.96 -24.52 20.17
CA ARG A 210 -14.00 -25.57 19.72
C ARG A 210 -13.29 -25.25 18.40
N LEU A 211 -12.52 -24.18 18.37
CA LEU A 211 -11.54 -23.98 17.31
C LEU A 211 -10.35 -24.94 17.50
N LEU A 212 -9.59 -24.77 18.59
CA LEU A 212 -8.37 -25.53 18.86
C LEU A 212 -8.41 -26.12 20.29
N THR A 213 -7.69 -27.22 20.53
CA THR A 213 -7.47 -27.72 21.89
C THR A 213 -6.73 -26.68 22.75
N GLN A 214 -7.08 -26.62 24.04
CA GLN A 214 -6.40 -25.74 25.00
C GLN A 214 -4.89 -26.04 25.08
N GLU A 215 -4.50 -27.31 24.97
CA GLU A 215 -3.10 -27.74 24.91
C GLU A 215 -2.35 -27.10 23.73
N LEU A 216 -2.92 -27.15 22.52
CA LEU A 216 -2.31 -26.54 21.35
C LEU A 216 -2.24 -25.01 21.49
N LEU A 217 -3.30 -24.36 21.98
CA LEU A 217 -3.32 -22.92 22.26
C LEU A 217 -2.23 -22.51 23.26
N GLU A 218 -2.14 -23.15 24.43
CA GLU A 218 -1.11 -22.80 25.43
C GLU A 218 0.31 -23.12 24.93
N SER A 219 0.51 -24.15 24.11
CA SER A 219 1.82 -24.44 23.49
C SER A 219 2.28 -23.33 22.52
N ARG A 220 1.33 -22.63 21.89
CA ARG A 220 1.53 -21.54 20.93
C ARG A 220 1.39 -20.15 21.55
N ARG A 221 1.20 -20.07 22.87
CA ARG A 221 0.98 -18.81 23.58
C ARG A 221 2.24 -17.95 23.62
N THR A 222 2.12 -16.70 23.21
CA THR A 222 3.08 -15.63 23.47
C THR A 222 2.52 -14.66 24.51
N GLU A 223 3.39 -13.79 25.04
CA GLU A 223 2.92 -12.60 25.74
C GLU A 223 2.24 -11.66 24.75
N ASP A 224 1.46 -10.69 25.26
CA ASP A 224 0.90 -9.62 24.45
C ASP A 224 2.02 -8.64 24.07
N PRO A 225 2.36 -8.48 22.77
CA PRO A 225 3.37 -7.54 22.31
C PRO A 225 2.96 -6.07 22.58
N ASP A 226 1.66 -5.80 22.64
CA ASP A 226 1.10 -4.46 22.68
C ASP A 226 0.95 -3.93 24.11
N HIS A 227 2.04 -3.93 24.89
CA HIS A 227 1.99 -3.58 26.31
C HIS A 227 1.51 -2.15 26.62
N CYS A 228 1.58 -1.23 25.65
CA CYS A 228 1.04 0.12 25.75
C CYS A 228 -0.45 0.25 25.40
N ARG A 229 -1.13 -0.84 25.03
CA ARG A 229 -2.55 -0.81 24.66
C ARG A 229 -3.38 -0.48 25.90
N GLY A 230 -4.07 0.66 25.90
CA GLY A 230 -4.56 1.32 27.11
C GLY A 230 -6.06 1.69 27.18
N PHE A 231 -6.86 1.46 26.13
CA PHE A 231 -8.22 2.01 26.04
C PHE A 231 -9.38 0.99 26.02
N GLU A 232 -10.24 1.01 27.04
CA GLU A 232 -11.43 0.15 27.20
C GLU A 232 -12.66 0.63 26.38
N GLY A 233 -12.48 0.97 25.11
CA GLY A 233 -13.56 1.47 24.25
C GLY A 233 -14.50 0.36 23.75
N PRO A 234 -15.83 0.39 24.04
CA PRO A 234 -16.75 -0.68 23.63
C PRO A 234 -16.87 -0.87 22.11
N GLU A 235 -16.50 0.14 21.31
CA GLU A 235 -16.56 0.12 19.84
C GLU A 235 -15.65 -0.95 19.20
N MET A 236 -14.65 -1.48 19.91
CA MET A 236 -13.80 -2.56 19.38
C MET A 236 -14.55 -3.88 19.17
N ARG A 237 -15.77 -4.07 19.67
CA ARG A 237 -16.49 -5.36 19.56
C ARG A 237 -17.05 -5.64 18.16
N GLU A 238 -17.47 -4.61 17.42
CA GLU A 238 -18.36 -4.77 16.27
C GLU A 238 -17.65 -4.70 14.90
N THR A 239 -16.33 -4.45 14.87
CA THR A 239 -15.64 -4.01 13.64
C THR A 239 -14.30 -4.71 13.31
N TRP A 240 -14.23 -6.04 13.42
CA TRP A 240 -13.00 -6.82 13.20
C TRP A 240 -12.59 -7.13 11.74
N TRP A 241 -13.29 -6.59 10.75
CA TRP A 241 -12.75 -6.56 9.39
C TRP A 241 -11.73 -5.43 9.29
N LYS A 242 -10.43 -5.75 9.35
CA LYS A 242 -9.34 -4.77 9.21
C LYS A 242 -8.31 -5.17 8.16
N SER A 243 -7.57 -4.19 7.66
CA SER A 243 -6.24 -4.38 7.06
C SER A 243 -5.25 -3.52 7.81
N THR A 244 -4.10 -4.11 8.16
CA THR A 244 -3.02 -3.41 8.85
C THR A 244 -1.89 -3.13 7.88
N PHE A 245 -1.45 -1.89 7.88
CA PHE A 245 -0.45 -1.33 6.98
C PHE A 245 0.63 -0.70 7.85
N ALA A 246 1.89 -1.12 7.74
CA ALA A 246 2.96 -0.38 8.40
C ALA A 246 3.39 0.81 7.52
N VAL A 247 3.72 1.92 8.17
CA VAL A 247 3.83 3.23 7.54
C VAL A 247 5.00 4.01 8.14
N ALA A 248 5.53 4.98 7.39
CA ALA A 248 6.50 5.92 7.95
C ALA A 248 5.84 6.98 8.87
N ASN A 249 4.53 7.21 8.74
CA ASN A 249 3.77 8.17 9.55
C ASN A 249 2.26 7.82 9.59
N ALA A 250 1.76 7.37 10.73
CA ALA A 250 0.38 6.90 10.91
C ALA A 250 -0.64 8.05 10.90
N SER A 251 -0.30 9.24 11.43
CA SER A 251 -1.21 10.39 11.38
C SER A 251 -1.41 10.87 9.95
N ALA A 252 -0.34 10.94 9.16
CA ALA A 252 -0.43 11.32 7.76
C ALA A 252 -1.24 10.29 6.94
N ALA A 253 -1.06 9.00 7.22
CA ALA A 253 -1.85 7.92 6.62
C ALA A 253 -3.36 8.04 6.95
N ARG A 254 -3.68 8.25 8.23
CA ARG A 254 -5.04 8.49 8.74
C ARG A 254 -5.68 9.71 8.06
N ASP A 255 -4.98 10.84 8.06
CA ASP A 255 -5.50 12.10 7.53
C ASP A 255 -5.66 12.05 6.00
N PHE A 256 -4.78 11.33 5.30
CA PHE A 256 -4.92 11.03 3.88
C PHE A 256 -6.13 10.12 3.60
N ALA A 257 -6.34 9.05 4.39
CA ALA A 257 -7.51 8.18 4.28
C ALA A 257 -8.83 8.95 4.48
N ILE A 258 -8.86 9.85 5.47
CA ILE A 258 -10.00 10.75 5.71
C ILE A 258 -10.22 11.66 4.50
N LYS A 259 -9.17 12.35 4.03
CA LYS A 259 -9.28 13.32 2.93
C LYS A 259 -9.66 12.67 1.59
N VAL A 260 -9.05 11.54 1.24
CA VAL A 260 -9.21 10.89 -0.08
C VAL A 260 -10.35 9.88 -0.08
N LEU A 261 -10.41 8.97 0.89
CA LEU A 261 -11.44 7.92 0.93
C LEU A 261 -12.73 8.34 1.66
N ALA A 262 -12.77 9.51 2.30
CA ALA A 262 -13.84 9.90 3.25
C ALA A 262 -14.00 8.88 4.40
N ALA A 263 -12.89 8.27 4.81
CA ALA A 263 -12.85 7.43 6.00
C ALA A 263 -13.12 8.26 7.27
N VAL A 264 -13.65 7.61 8.32
CA VAL A 264 -13.97 8.24 9.60
C VAL A 264 -12.95 7.79 10.65
N PRO A 265 -12.38 8.70 11.47
CA PRO A 265 -11.51 8.31 12.59
C PRO A 265 -12.19 7.32 13.54
N ARG A 266 -11.40 6.46 14.19
CA ARG A 266 -11.86 5.62 15.31
C ARG A 266 -11.04 5.87 16.56
N GLY A 267 -11.59 5.48 17.70
CA GLY A 267 -10.86 5.49 18.97
C GLY A 267 -9.60 4.63 18.89
N GLU A 268 -8.48 5.21 19.30
CA GLU A 268 -7.15 4.60 19.21
C GLU A 268 -6.86 3.85 20.53
N PRO A 269 -6.58 2.54 20.50
CA PRO A 269 -6.27 1.79 21.72
C PRO A 269 -4.82 1.98 22.22
N TYR A 270 -4.02 2.80 21.54
CA TYR A 270 -2.63 3.13 21.86
C TYR A 270 -2.53 4.61 22.25
N PRO A 271 -1.54 5.01 23.07
CA PRO A 271 -1.37 6.41 23.44
C PRO A 271 -1.04 7.28 22.22
N TRP A 272 -1.75 8.40 22.09
CA TRP A 272 -1.44 9.45 21.12
C TRP A 272 -1.29 10.82 21.82
N PRO A 273 -0.24 11.62 21.55
CA PRO A 273 0.87 11.36 20.63
C PRO A 273 1.73 10.14 21.03
N PRO A 274 2.54 9.60 20.10
CA PRO A 274 3.37 8.42 20.34
C PRO A 274 4.23 8.54 21.61
N GLN A 275 4.25 7.50 22.42
CA GLN A 275 5.14 7.38 23.58
C GLN A 275 6.39 6.56 23.23
N PRO A 276 7.53 6.80 23.91
CA PRO A 276 8.70 5.91 23.82
C PRO A 276 8.31 4.46 24.15
N ASP A 277 8.99 3.51 23.53
CA ASP A 277 8.81 2.06 23.70
C ASP A 277 7.40 1.51 23.37
N CYS A 278 6.52 2.35 22.83
CA CYS A 278 5.19 1.98 22.37
C CYS A 278 5.11 1.94 20.84
N ILE A 279 4.44 0.91 20.30
CA ILE A 279 3.96 0.93 18.92
C ILE A 279 3.00 2.12 18.77
N ALA A 280 3.20 2.93 17.75
CA ALA A 280 2.32 4.05 17.44
C ALA A 280 1.40 3.67 16.29
N ALA A 281 0.10 3.85 16.46
CA ALA A 281 -0.86 3.41 15.47
C ALA A 281 -2.11 4.30 15.41
N GLN A 282 -2.77 4.30 14.26
CA GLN A 282 -3.94 5.13 13.96
C GLN A 282 -5.01 4.32 13.22
N TRP A 283 -6.28 4.53 13.55
CA TRP A 283 -7.41 3.80 12.96
C TRP A 283 -8.36 4.73 12.21
N VAL A 284 -8.85 4.24 11.07
CA VAL A 284 -10.04 4.77 10.42
C VAL A 284 -10.98 3.64 10.02
N THR A 285 -12.23 3.98 9.77
CA THR A 285 -13.25 3.10 9.19
C THR A 285 -13.68 3.64 7.84
N LEU A 286 -13.74 2.80 6.81
CA LEU A 286 -14.26 3.18 5.50
C LEU A 286 -15.77 3.50 5.59
N PRO A 287 -16.28 4.46 4.79
CA PRO A 287 -17.71 4.69 4.71
C PRO A 287 -18.40 3.44 4.14
N GLY A 288 -19.22 2.78 4.97
CA GLY A 288 -20.00 1.62 4.57
C GLY A 288 -20.97 1.95 3.43
N ASP A 289 -21.45 0.93 2.73
CA ASP A 289 -22.39 1.09 1.61
C ASP A 289 -23.80 1.53 2.04
N GLY A 290 -24.09 1.50 3.34
CA GLY A 290 -25.37 1.88 3.94
C GLY A 290 -26.46 0.82 3.84
N VAL A 291 -26.13 -0.41 3.41
CA VAL A 291 -27.09 -1.49 3.17
C VAL A 291 -26.78 -2.69 4.06
N GLY A 292 -27.46 -2.78 5.20
CA GLY A 292 -27.62 -4.03 5.95
C GLY A 292 -26.34 -4.67 6.51
N GLU A 293 -25.97 -4.26 7.72
CA GLU A 293 -25.29 -5.09 8.74
C GLU A 293 -23.87 -5.61 8.47
N ARG A 294 -23.25 -5.40 7.30
CA ARG A 294 -21.81 -5.64 7.18
C ARG A 294 -21.00 -4.52 7.84
N THR A 295 -20.38 -4.87 8.97
CA THR A 295 -19.22 -4.23 9.58
C THR A 295 -18.40 -3.44 8.55
N PRO A 296 -18.34 -2.11 8.63
CA PRO A 296 -17.51 -1.33 7.73
C PRO A 296 -16.03 -1.62 8.01
N MET A 297 -15.24 -1.79 6.95
CA MET A 297 -13.84 -2.18 7.05
C MET A 297 -13.01 -1.10 7.74
N GLN A 298 -12.20 -1.52 8.70
CA GLN A 298 -11.16 -0.69 9.32
C GLN A 298 -9.86 -0.71 8.51
N MET A 299 -9.13 0.40 8.58
CA MET A 299 -7.73 0.49 8.17
C MET A 299 -6.91 0.90 9.39
N HIS A 300 -5.85 0.14 9.65
CA HIS A 300 -4.98 0.27 10.81
C HIS A 300 -3.57 0.62 10.29
N PHE A 301 -3.09 1.81 10.65
CA PHE A 301 -1.80 2.33 10.18
C PHE A 301 -0.79 2.29 11.33
N VAL A 302 0.34 1.62 11.14
CA VAL A 302 1.29 1.26 12.21
C VAL A 302 2.69 1.80 11.97
N GLU A 303 3.22 2.53 12.93
CA GLU A 303 4.64 2.83 13.08
C GLU A 303 5.22 1.94 14.19
N ASP A 304 5.74 0.77 13.84
CA ASP A 304 6.53 -0.04 14.76
C ASP A 304 7.98 0.46 14.76
N ARG A 305 8.37 1.06 15.89
CA ARG A 305 9.74 1.51 16.17
C ARG A 305 10.34 0.77 17.38
N VAL A 306 9.60 -0.19 17.93
CA VAL A 306 9.92 -0.90 19.17
C VAL A 306 10.62 -2.21 18.86
N TYR A 307 10.15 -2.91 17.82
CA TYR A 307 10.65 -4.22 17.44
C TYR A 307 11.51 -4.16 16.18
N SER A 308 12.59 -4.96 16.17
CA SER A 308 13.48 -5.13 15.03
C SER A 308 13.00 -6.24 14.09
N SER A 309 13.29 -6.09 12.80
CA SER A 309 13.17 -7.16 11.81
C SER A 309 14.47 -7.95 11.64
N ILE A 310 14.40 -9.13 11.03
CA ILE A 310 15.56 -9.95 10.64
C ILE A 310 15.87 -9.75 9.14
N LEU A 311 17.17 -9.64 8.81
CA LEU A 311 17.74 -9.27 7.51
C LEU A 311 17.38 -7.86 7.02
N HIS A 312 16.11 -7.60 6.74
CA HIS A 312 15.61 -6.35 6.16
C HIS A 312 14.46 -5.81 6.98
N ASP A 313 14.39 -4.48 7.11
CA ASP A 313 13.33 -3.81 7.85
C ASP A 313 12.24 -3.23 6.95
N VAL A 314 11.16 -2.79 7.59
CA VAL A 314 10.02 -2.17 6.91
C VAL A 314 10.37 -0.80 6.33
N PRO A 315 11.02 0.13 7.08
CA PRO A 315 11.51 1.39 6.54
C PRO A 315 12.35 1.27 5.24
N GLU A 316 13.18 0.24 5.11
CA GLU A 316 14.00 -0.07 3.93
C GLU A 316 13.11 -0.40 2.71
N LEU A 317 12.11 -1.27 2.88
CA LEU A 317 11.12 -1.56 1.83
C LEU A 317 10.36 -0.28 1.41
N LEU A 318 9.86 0.48 2.39
CA LEU A 318 9.17 1.75 2.18
C LEU A 318 10.06 2.79 1.48
N GLN A 319 11.38 2.76 1.71
CA GLN A 319 12.33 3.66 1.06
C GLN A 319 12.53 3.26 -0.40
N HIS A 320 12.72 1.98 -0.71
CA HIS A 320 12.86 1.50 -2.08
C HIS A 320 11.62 1.78 -2.95
N GLN A 321 10.41 1.65 -2.41
CA GLN A 321 9.19 2.01 -3.16
C GLN A 321 9.12 3.52 -3.42
N ARG A 322 9.47 4.37 -2.44
CA ARG A 322 9.54 5.83 -2.63
C ARG A 322 10.52 6.23 -3.73
N ASP A 323 11.68 5.60 -3.76
CA ASP A 323 12.70 5.88 -4.78
C ASP A 323 12.31 5.30 -6.15
N PHE A 324 11.62 4.16 -6.21
CA PHE A 324 11.03 3.64 -7.44
C PHE A 324 9.94 4.57 -8.00
N VAL A 325 8.92 4.91 -7.20
CA VAL A 325 7.83 5.81 -7.64
C VAL A 325 8.36 7.18 -8.06
N ARG A 326 9.43 7.68 -7.43
CA ARG A 326 10.09 8.93 -7.84
C ARG A 326 10.84 8.81 -9.16
N SER A 327 11.53 7.69 -9.41
CA SER A 327 12.35 7.49 -10.61
C SER A 327 11.55 7.00 -11.82
N HIS A 328 10.46 6.26 -11.57
CA HIS A 328 9.59 5.62 -12.55
C HIS A 328 8.11 6.00 -12.29
N PRO A 329 7.74 7.29 -12.34
CA PRO A 329 6.41 7.77 -11.93
C PRO A 329 5.25 7.25 -12.78
N ASN A 330 5.54 6.56 -13.89
CA ASN A 330 4.57 5.97 -14.80
C ASN A 330 4.56 4.42 -14.78
N CYS A 331 5.30 3.77 -13.87
CA CYS A 331 5.41 2.31 -13.82
C CYS A 331 4.85 1.72 -12.51
N ILE A 332 4.50 0.43 -12.57
CA ILE A 332 4.16 -0.41 -11.40
C ILE A 332 5.14 -1.60 -11.39
N ASN A 333 5.55 -2.04 -10.20
CA ASN A 333 6.53 -3.11 -10.05
C ASN A 333 6.22 -4.11 -8.92
N SER A 334 7.10 -5.10 -8.77
CA SER A 334 6.99 -6.16 -7.76
C SER A 334 6.83 -5.69 -6.31
N PHE A 335 7.34 -4.50 -5.96
CA PHE A 335 7.22 -3.94 -4.61
C PHE A 335 5.87 -3.27 -4.36
N MET A 336 5.07 -3.03 -5.41
CA MET A 336 3.80 -2.31 -5.37
C MET A 336 2.58 -3.23 -5.63
N LEU A 337 2.72 -4.54 -5.33
CA LEU A 337 1.67 -5.54 -5.60
C LEU A 337 0.75 -5.84 -4.42
N ASN A 338 1.04 -5.25 -3.26
CA ASN A 338 0.23 -5.36 -2.06
C ASN A 338 -0.89 -4.32 -2.16
N ASN A 339 -2.09 -4.73 -2.62
CA ASN A 339 -3.15 -3.78 -2.96
C ASN A 339 -4.47 -4.08 -2.27
N LEU A 340 -4.99 -3.13 -1.49
CA LEU A 340 -6.38 -3.15 -1.04
C LEU A 340 -7.31 -2.82 -2.21
N ILE A 341 -8.19 -3.75 -2.57
CA ILE A 341 -9.11 -3.61 -3.70
C ILE A 341 -10.50 -3.25 -3.18
N LEU A 342 -11.01 -2.08 -3.59
CA LEU A 342 -12.33 -1.57 -3.23
C LEU A 342 -13.20 -1.38 -4.49
N GLU A 343 -14.50 -1.61 -4.37
CA GLU A 343 -15.53 -1.28 -5.36
C GLU A 343 -16.16 0.08 -5.04
N THR A 344 -16.45 0.87 -6.07
CA THR A 344 -17.20 2.12 -5.94
C THR A 344 -18.01 2.46 -7.19
N GLY A 345 -19.07 3.24 -7.01
CA GLY A 345 -19.95 3.67 -8.11
C GLY A 345 -19.32 4.69 -9.08
N SER A 346 -18.35 5.48 -8.63
CA SER A 346 -17.60 6.44 -9.46
C SER A 346 -16.19 6.69 -8.93
N LEU A 347 -15.23 6.86 -9.84
CA LEU A 347 -13.84 7.21 -9.52
C LEU A 347 -13.62 8.73 -9.40
N ASP A 348 -14.49 9.54 -10.02
CA ASP A 348 -14.33 11.00 -10.15
C ASP A 348 -14.14 11.73 -8.80
N PRO A 349 -14.87 11.40 -7.72
CA PRO A 349 -14.68 12.04 -6.42
C PRO A 349 -13.27 11.83 -5.85
N PHE A 350 -12.69 10.64 -6.09
CA PHE A 350 -11.37 10.25 -5.60
C PHE A 350 -10.26 10.86 -6.45
N ILE A 351 -10.39 10.84 -7.79
CA ILE A 351 -9.47 11.51 -8.72
C ILE A 351 -9.35 13.01 -8.37
N ARG A 352 -10.48 13.68 -8.10
CA ARG A 352 -10.48 15.08 -7.66
C ARG A 352 -9.73 15.27 -6.34
N ARG A 353 -10.00 14.45 -5.32
CA ARG A 353 -9.32 14.55 -4.01
C ARG A 353 -7.82 14.29 -4.10
N LEU A 354 -7.40 13.38 -4.98
CA LEU A 354 -5.99 13.10 -5.28
C LEU A 354 -5.31 14.27 -6.00
N ALA A 355 -6.01 14.93 -6.93
CA ALA A 355 -5.52 16.18 -7.55
C ALA A 355 -5.40 17.32 -6.51
N GLU A 356 -6.37 17.46 -5.59
CA GLU A 356 -6.36 18.40 -4.45
C GLU A 356 -5.27 18.10 -3.40
N THR A 357 -4.64 16.93 -3.42
CA THR A 357 -3.45 16.58 -2.62
C THR A 357 -2.16 16.55 -3.44
N SER A 358 -2.22 16.77 -4.76
CA SER A 358 -1.10 16.55 -5.69
C SER A 358 -0.51 15.13 -5.58
N THR A 359 -1.35 14.13 -5.30
CA THR A 359 -0.92 12.74 -5.11
C THR A 359 -0.83 12.03 -6.46
N PRO A 360 0.33 11.41 -6.79
CA PRO A 360 0.48 10.56 -7.96
C PRO A 360 -0.55 9.43 -7.94
N HIS A 361 -1.20 9.21 -9.08
CA HIS A 361 -2.20 8.17 -9.23
C HIS A 361 -2.31 7.75 -10.69
N PHE A 362 -2.73 6.51 -10.89
CA PHE A 362 -2.88 5.89 -12.20
C PHE A 362 -4.35 5.60 -12.46
N VAL A 363 -4.83 5.94 -13.66
CA VAL A 363 -6.17 5.55 -14.12
C VAL A 363 -6.02 4.66 -15.33
N PHE A 364 -6.65 3.50 -15.29
CA PHE A 364 -6.60 2.50 -16.34
C PHE A 364 -7.99 1.94 -16.65
N GLN A 365 -8.14 1.38 -17.86
CA GLN A 365 -9.34 0.68 -18.29
C GLN A 365 -8.97 -0.70 -18.85
N VAL A 366 -9.58 -1.76 -18.33
CA VAL A 366 -9.40 -3.14 -18.83
C VAL A 366 -10.76 -3.82 -18.93
N SER A 367 -11.08 -4.38 -20.10
CA SER A 367 -12.32 -5.12 -20.35
C SER A 367 -13.60 -4.37 -19.92
N GLY A 368 -13.63 -3.05 -20.11
CA GLY A 368 -14.75 -2.18 -19.71
C GLY A 368 -14.77 -1.79 -18.22
N THR A 369 -13.93 -2.37 -17.37
CA THR A 369 -13.76 -1.99 -15.96
C THR A 369 -12.72 -0.87 -15.86
N PHE A 370 -13.01 0.17 -15.08
CA PHE A 370 -12.04 1.22 -14.76
C PHE A 370 -11.43 0.96 -13.38
N ALA A 371 -10.13 1.21 -13.25
CA ALA A 371 -9.46 1.26 -11.95
C ALA A 371 -8.64 2.53 -11.76
N LEU A 372 -8.68 3.03 -10.53
CA LEU A 372 -7.80 4.07 -10.01
C LEU A 372 -6.86 3.41 -9.00
N ILE A 373 -5.54 3.55 -9.20
CA ILE A 373 -4.50 3.00 -8.34
C ILE A 373 -3.67 4.16 -7.78
N PHE A 374 -3.43 4.18 -6.47
CA PHE A 374 -2.58 5.16 -5.80
C PHE A 374 -2.06 4.62 -4.48
N SER A 375 -0.87 5.04 -4.07
CA SER A 375 -0.39 4.91 -2.69
C SER A 375 -0.77 6.15 -1.89
N PHE A 376 -0.60 6.07 -0.56
CA PHE A 376 -0.51 7.27 0.26
C PHE A 376 0.95 7.68 0.48
N PRO A 377 1.26 8.99 0.58
CA PRO A 377 2.64 9.44 0.78
C PRO A 377 3.25 8.88 2.06
N GLY A 378 4.39 8.20 1.96
CA GLY A 378 5.06 7.54 3.09
C GLY A 378 4.59 6.11 3.40
N ASN A 379 3.70 5.54 2.58
CA ASN A 379 3.56 4.10 2.43
C ASN A 379 3.25 3.74 0.97
N GLU A 380 4.32 3.67 0.20
CA GLU A 380 4.30 3.31 -1.21
C GLU A 380 4.29 1.77 -1.43
N MET A 381 4.25 0.97 -0.36
CA MET A 381 4.03 -0.48 -0.43
C MET A 381 2.59 -0.84 -0.74
N ASP A 382 1.66 -0.16 -0.06
CA ASP A 382 0.25 -0.51 -0.07
C ASP A 382 -0.51 0.43 -1.01
N LEU A 383 -0.79 -0.03 -2.23
CA LEU A 383 -1.66 0.75 -3.12
C LEU A 383 -3.13 0.45 -2.81
N TRP A 384 -3.97 1.45 -3.04
CA TRP A 384 -5.43 1.28 -3.03
C TRP A 384 -5.91 1.25 -4.47
N GLN A 385 -6.58 0.15 -4.83
CA GLN A 385 -7.19 -0.03 -6.15
C GLN A 385 -8.70 0.16 -6.03
N LEU A 386 -9.21 1.32 -6.43
CA LEU A 386 -10.65 1.55 -6.55
C LEU A 386 -11.12 1.07 -7.93
N ARG A 387 -12.11 0.18 -7.97
CA ARG A 387 -12.70 -0.38 -9.20
C ARG A 387 -14.13 0.08 -9.39
N ARG A 388 -14.49 0.40 -10.64
CA ARG A 388 -15.88 0.68 -11.05
C ARG A 388 -16.32 -0.35 -12.08
N PHE A 389 -17.38 -1.09 -11.77
CA PHE A 389 -18.04 -1.99 -12.71
C PHE A 389 -19.24 -1.31 -13.40
N GLY A 390 -19.52 -1.74 -14.63
CA GLY A 390 -20.66 -1.27 -15.43
C GLY A 390 -20.25 -0.57 -16.73
N GLN A 391 -21.12 -0.62 -17.74
CA GLN A 391 -20.91 0.10 -18.99
C GLN A 391 -20.93 1.61 -18.73
N VAL A 392 -19.82 2.29 -19.02
CA VAL A 392 -19.82 3.74 -19.20
C VAL A 392 -20.47 4.03 -20.56
N SER A 393 -21.60 4.73 -20.56
CA SER A 393 -22.13 5.33 -21.79
C SER A 393 -21.16 6.42 -22.24
N LEU A 394 -20.26 6.06 -23.16
CA LEU A 394 -19.26 6.96 -23.74
C LEU A 394 -19.88 7.85 -24.81
N ASP A 395 -20.96 8.57 -24.45
CA ASP A 395 -21.54 9.66 -25.26
C ASP A 395 -20.58 10.88 -25.32
N SER A 396 -19.52 10.86 -24.52
CA SER A 396 -18.36 11.73 -24.66
C SER A 396 -17.13 10.89 -25.03
N LYS A 397 -16.48 11.26 -26.15
CA LYS A 397 -15.20 10.65 -26.54
C LYS A 397 -14.17 10.91 -25.44
N PRO A 398 -13.36 9.91 -25.02
CA PRO A 398 -12.28 10.15 -24.07
C PRO A 398 -11.31 11.18 -24.66
N LEU A 399 -11.08 12.26 -23.93
CA LEU A 399 -10.09 13.28 -24.29
C LEU A 399 -8.71 12.71 -23.95
N ILE A 400 -8.01 12.16 -24.94
CA ILE A 400 -6.65 11.65 -24.74
C ILE A 400 -5.70 12.85 -24.62
N ILE A 401 -5.50 13.33 -23.39
CA ILE A 401 -4.48 14.32 -23.08
C ILE A 401 -3.13 13.61 -23.01
N ARG A 402 -2.34 13.67 -24.08
CA ARG A 402 -0.90 13.42 -23.97
C ARG A 402 -0.29 14.55 -23.12
N GLN A 403 0.10 14.25 -21.88
CA GLN A 403 1.02 15.13 -21.17
C GLN A 403 2.40 15.01 -21.81
N GLU A 404 2.75 15.94 -22.70
CA GLU A 404 4.14 16.22 -22.99
C GLU A 404 4.78 16.80 -21.72
N THR A 405 5.47 15.96 -20.93
CA THR A 405 6.33 16.42 -19.85
C THR A 405 7.54 17.14 -20.44
N ARG A 406 7.33 18.40 -20.86
CA ARG A 406 8.41 19.25 -21.39
C ARG A 406 9.38 19.57 -20.27
N LEU A 407 10.44 18.76 -20.17
CA LEU A 407 11.66 19.05 -19.44
C LEU A 407 12.21 20.41 -19.87
N LEU A 408 11.90 21.44 -19.10
CA LEU A 408 12.37 22.80 -19.31
C LEU A 408 13.81 22.94 -18.77
N GLN A 409 14.69 22.01 -19.15
CA GLN A 409 16.12 22.13 -18.95
C GLN A 409 16.65 23.21 -19.91
N ARG A 410 16.97 24.36 -19.30
CA ARG A 410 17.35 25.60 -19.97
C ARG A 410 18.51 25.42 -20.94
N HIS A 411 18.39 26.00 -22.13
CA HIS A 411 19.53 26.31 -22.99
C HIS A 411 20.46 27.31 -22.29
N VAL A 412 21.49 26.83 -21.59
CA VAL A 412 22.66 27.64 -21.16
C VAL A 412 23.94 26.79 -21.27
N ALA A 413 24.33 26.41 -22.50
CA ALA A 413 25.68 25.89 -22.81
C ALA A 413 25.95 25.70 -24.33
N ALA A 414 25.61 26.66 -25.21
CA ALA A 414 25.93 26.56 -26.64
C ALA A 414 26.02 27.91 -27.39
N ALA A 415 26.69 28.91 -26.82
CA ALA A 415 27.09 30.12 -27.54
C ALA A 415 28.38 30.69 -26.93
N GLY A 416 29.52 30.34 -27.49
CA GLY A 416 30.80 30.96 -27.13
C GLY A 416 31.06 32.21 -27.97
N VAL A 417 31.74 33.20 -27.36
CA VAL A 417 32.46 34.31 -28.00
C VAL A 417 31.56 35.27 -28.82
N PHE A 418 31.28 36.49 -28.35
CA PHE A 418 32.21 37.62 -28.44
C PHE A 418 31.91 38.71 -27.40
N ALA A 419 32.96 39.41 -26.95
CA ALA A 419 32.85 40.62 -26.14
C ALA A 419 33.19 41.86 -26.96
N VAL A 420 32.29 42.85 -27.01
CA VAL A 420 32.57 44.28 -27.30
C VAL A 420 31.61 45.14 -26.47
N GLU A 421 32.05 46.37 -26.19
CA GLU A 421 31.56 47.37 -25.21
C GLU A 421 30.19 48.05 -25.47
N PRO A 422 29.67 48.85 -24.50
CA PRO A 422 28.26 49.26 -24.45
C PRO A 422 27.95 50.60 -25.13
N LEU A 423 26.67 50.84 -25.43
CA LEU A 423 26.17 52.15 -25.86
C LEU A 423 24.90 52.56 -25.10
N VAL A 424 24.96 53.78 -24.55
CA VAL A 424 23.89 54.50 -23.86
C VAL A 424 23.20 55.45 -24.84
N PHE A 425 21.86 55.50 -24.86
CA PHE A 425 21.01 56.68 -25.14
C PHE A 425 19.53 56.25 -24.93
N CYS A 426 18.76 56.69 -23.92
CA CYS A 426 18.17 58.02 -23.61
C CYS A 426 16.92 58.41 -24.44
N CYS A 427 15.97 59.04 -23.73
CA CYS A 427 14.71 59.71 -24.15
C CYS A 427 13.42 58.87 -24.25
N LEU A 428 12.20 59.34 -23.88
CA LEU A 428 11.76 60.54 -23.10
C LEU A 428 10.25 60.40 -22.72
N LEU A 429 9.86 60.72 -21.46
CA LEU A 429 8.52 61.18 -20.98
C LEU A 429 7.27 60.27 -21.18
N ARG A 430 6.20 60.31 -20.35
CA ARG A 430 5.71 61.35 -19.41
C ARG A 430 4.88 60.72 -18.25
N ALA A 431 5.04 61.33 -17.05
CA ALA A 431 4.11 61.58 -15.92
C ALA A 431 2.74 60.84 -15.79
N GLU A 432 2.18 60.60 -14.60
CA GLU A 432 2.44 61.13 -13.23
C GLU A 432 2.67 59.95 -12.21
N ARG A 433 2.85 60.05 -10.88
CA ARG A 433 2.84 61.12 -9.84
C ARG A 433 4.02 60.96 -8.86
N LEU A 434 4.24 61.96 -8.01
CA LEU A 434 4.97 61.87 -6.72
C LEU A 434 3.96 61.74 -5.56
N VAL A 435 4.34 61.23 -4.38
CA VAL A 435 4.81 61.95 -3.16
C VAL A 435 4.85 60.88 -2.06
N THR A 436 5.82 60.73 -1.14
CA THR A 436 7.12 61.40 -0.88
C THR A 436 8.02 60.41 -0.12
N ALA A 437 9.35 60.57 -0.24
CA ALA A 437 10.35 59.75 0.45
C ALA A 437 10.83 60.37 1.78
N VAL A 438 11.36 59.54 2.68
CA VAL A 438 12.53 59.87 3.53
C VAL A 438 13.47 58.65 3.56
N VAL A 439 14.77 58.92 3.49
CA VAL A 439 15.89 57.96 3.45
C VAL A 439 16.68 58.08 4.77
N LEU A 440 17.30 56.98 5.23
CA LEU A 440 18.69 56.85 5.76
C LEU A 440 18.79 55.52 6.55
N PHE A 441 19.50 54.47 6.12
CA PHE A 441 20.97 54.23 6.03
C PHE A 441 21.71 53.97 7.36
N ARG A 442 22.62 52.98 7.30
CA ARG A 442 23.67 52.57 8.28
C ARG A 442 23.19 51.84 9.56
N SER A 443 23.97 50.93 10.17
CA SER A 443 25.13 50.12 9.72
C SER A 443 25.57 49.14 10.83
N MET A 444 26.13 47.98 10.45
CA MET A 444 27.21 47.20 11.12
C MET A 444 27.33 47.12 12.67
N GLY A 445 27.46 45.89 13.17
CA GLY A 445 28.03 45.57 14.51
C GLY A 445 27.52 44.20 15.01
N CYS A 446 28.21 43.08 14.77
CA CYS A 446 29.38 42.54 15.50
C CYS A 446 29.12 41.95 16.90
N MET A 447 29.22 40.62 16.96
CA MET A 447 29.92 39.80 17.96
C MET A 447 29.46 39.70 19.44
N LEU A 448 29.28 38.42 19.82
CA LEU A 448 29.86 37.71 20.98
C LEU A 448 29.15 37.65 22.36
N HIS A 449 29.43 36.49 22.99
CA HIS A 449 29.18 36.03 24.36
C HIS A 449 27.73 35.71 24.76
N SER A 450 27.32 34.50 25.20
CA SER A 450 27.91 33.37 25.98
C SER A 450 27.58 33.39 27.47
N TYR A 451 27.28 32.19 28.02
CA TYR A 451 26.69 31.91 29.34
C TYR A 451 25.19 32.29 29.44
N SER A 452 24.33 31.50 30.10
CA SER A 452 24.56 30.33 30.97
C SER A 452 23.87 29.06 30.47
#